data_AF-A0A1S3TGX8-F1
#
_entry.id   AF-A0A1S3TGX8-F1
#
_cell.length_a   1.000
_cell.length_b   1.000
_cell.length_c   1.000
_cell.angle_alpha   90.00
_cell.angle_beta   90.00
_cell.angle_gamma   90.00
#
_symmetry.space_group_name_H-M   'P 1'
#
loop_
_entity.id
_entity.type
_entity.pdbx_description
1 polymer ?
#
loop_
_entity_poly.entity_id
_entity_poly.type
_entity_poly.pdbx_seq_one_letter_code
_entity_poly.pdbx_strand_id
1 'polypeptide(L)'
;MEVCASSSSRRIYLLILFIFNFSPTITAIRKDVSFQTLHPCKTTVQGRYLLSDENGYVCNAVSVNSRSRCCPPKGEKFSCHECNLLSQCCNSYEYCVSCCLNPALTSKEQVLKMKVAKPATARTYTSVFDYCAGRCRHSSESVVHENAYISDFHHCFSLPSNSSWKNSTLIEARLNGINVVVGRQGESCNSVCKSRGQLCVPNKLAVLNNCDIIQKYMSCKGSCLSSVGSDQPAEVVYDAPMHLNPGSCLYTETVSMLSCDGLHQHTRRLCPCA
;
A
#
# COMPACT_ATOMS: atom_id res chain seq x y z
N MET A 1 -83.20 15.70 70.15
CA MET A 1 -82.85 16.00 68.74
C MET A 1 -81.51 15.33 68.50
N GLU A 2 -81.56 14.02 68.29
CA GLU A 2 -81.68 13.35 66.97
C GLU A 2 -80.34 13.35 66.22
N VAL A 3 -79.61 12.22 66.29
CA VAL A 3 -79.31 11.22 65.22
C VAL A 3 -78.24 11.77 64.24
N CYS A 4 -77.09 11.13 63.98
CA CYS A 4 -76.83 9.79 63.43
C CYS A 4 -75.39 9.34 63.79
N ALA A 5 -75.16 8.11 64.28
CA ALA A 5 -74.79 6.88 63.53
C ALA A 5 -73.42 6.99 62.82
N SER A 6 -72.51 6.01 62.77
CA SER A 6 -72.60 4.56 62.96
C SER A 6 -71.20 3.97 63.20
N SER A 7 -71.22 2.82 63.86
CA SER A 7 -70.19 1.80 64.02
C SER A 7 -69.49 1.34 62.72
N SER A 8 -68.22 0.92 62.90
CA SER A 8 -67.53 -0.21 62.25
C SER A 8 -67.38 -0.21 60.73
N SER A 9 -66.12 -0.20 60.25
CA SER A 9 -65.56 -1.32 59.47
C SER A 9 -64.10 -1.05 59.06
N ARG A 10 -63.23 -1.97 59.49
CA ARG A 10 -62.11 -2.59 58.76
C ARG A 10 -61.15 -1.72 57.93
N ARG A 11 -59.88 -1.87 58.33
CA ARG A 11 -58.68 -2.03 57.50
C ARG A 11 -58.37 -0.86 56.57
N ILE A 12 -57.30 -0.15 56.87
CA ILE A 12 -56.24 0.35 55.98
C ILE A 12 -55.42 1.35 56.82
N TYR A 13 -54.11 1.43 56.57
CA TYR A 13 -53.08 2.18 57.30
C TYR A 13 -52.37 1.44 58.45
N LEU A 14 -51.52 0.47 58.06
CA LEU A 14 -50.24 0.24 58.74
C LEU A 14 -49.13 0.58 57.75
N LEU A 15 -48.88 1.88 57.64
CA LEU A 15 -47.67 2.45 57.09
C LEU A 15 -46.88 2.96 58.31
N ILE A 16 -45.57 2.73 58.29
CA ILE A 16 -44.50 3.40 59.07
C ILE A 16 -43.80 2.48 60.12
N LEU A 17 -42.54 2.18 59.77
CA LEU A 17 -41.36 1.88 60.62
C LEU A 17 -41.20 0.47 61.22
N PHE A 18 -40.87 -0.50 60.36
CA PHE A 18 -39.88 -1.52 60.69
C PHE A 18 -38.66 -1.30 59.79
N ILE A 19 -37.72 -0.46 60.24
CA ILE A 19 -36.40 -0.31 59.60
C ILE A 19 -35.65 -1.62 59.85
N PHE A 20 -35.67 -2.46 58.82
CA PHE A 20 -34.76 -3.58 58.64
C PHE A 20 -33.31 -3.08 58.74
N ASN A 21 -32.62 -3.41 59.84
CA ASN A 21 -31.16 -3.39 59.90
C ASN A 21 -30.63 -4.60 59.12
N PHE A 22 -30.69 -4.54 57.79
CA PHE A 22 -29.84 -5.34 56.92
C PHE A 22 -28.77 -4.43 56.38
N SER A 23 -27.56 -4.53 56.93
CA SER A 23 -26.36 -4.04 56.28
C SER A 23 -26.21 -4.78 54.94
N PRO A 24 -26.32 -4.12 53.77
CA PRO A 24 -25.84 -4.75 52.57
C PRO A 24 -24.32 -4.71 52.65
N THR A 25 -23.69 -5.86 52.88
CA THR A 25 -22.32 -6.06 52.42
C THR A 25 -22.31 -5.75 50.93
N ILE A 26 -21.76 -4.60 50.56
CA ILE A 26 -21.51 -4.23 49.17
C ILE A 26 -20.44 -5.19 48.66
N THR A 27 -20.87 -6.37 48.22
CA THR A 27 -20.03 -7.23 47.38
C THR A 27 -19.81 -6.48 46.08
N ALA A 28 -18.55 -6.11 45.86
CA ALA A 28 -18.06 -5.45 44.67
C ALA A 28 -18.52 -6.18 43.40
N ILE A 29 -19.51 -5.61 42.71
CA ILE A 29 -19.64 -5.86 41.28
C ILE A 29 -18.59 -4.96 40.63
N ARG A 30 -17.40 -5.52 40.38
CA ARG A 30 -16.50 -5.01 39.34
C ARG A 30 -17.27 -5.09 38.03
N LYS A 31 -18.00 -4.02 37.71
CA LYS A 31 -18.51 -3.75 36.37
C LYS A 31 -17.45 -2.94 35.63
N ASP A 32 -16.28 -3.55 35.42
CA ASP A 32 -15.47 -3.22 34.24
C ASP A 32 -16.16 -3.84 33.02
N VAL A 33 -17.43 -3.51 32.81
CA VAL A 33 -17.97 -3.50 31.45
C VAL A 33 -17.42 -2.22 30.89
N SER A 34 -16.17 -2.30 30.43
CA SER A 34 -15.70 -1.43 29.36
C SER A 34 -16.79 -1.51 28.30
N PHE A 35 -17.63 -0.48 28.25
CA PHE A 35 -18.38 -0.18 27.05
C PHE A 35 -17.27 0.21 26.06
N GLN A 36 -16.62 -0.80 25.48
CA GLN A 36 -15.75 -0.62 24.33
C GLN A 36 -16.67 0.04 23.33
N THR A 37 -16.53 1.36 23.22
CA THR A 37 -17.11 2.17 22.17
C THR A 37 -16.63 1.52 20.89
N LEU A 38 -17.46 0.63 20.36
CA LEU A 38 -17.20 -0.14 19.15
C LEU A 38 -17.02 0.90 18.06
N HIS A 39 -15.77 1.22 17.75
CA HIS A 39 -15.45 2.24 16.77
C HIS A 39 -15.73 1.61 15.41
N PRO A 40 -16.76 2.08 14.68
CA PRO A 40 -17.09 1.46 13.41
C PRO A 40 -16.00 1.79 12.39
N CYS A 41 -15.55 0.77 11.65
CA CYS A 41 -14.56 0.96 10.60
C CYS A 41 -15.14 1.73 9.42
N LYS A 42 -14.32 2.62 8.86
CA LYS A 42 -14.54 3.10 7.50
C LYS A 42 -14.23 1.98 6.50
N THR A 43 -15.01 1.91 5.43
CA THR A 43 -14.88 0.92 4.36
C THR A 43 -15.07 1.55 3.00
N THR A 44 -14.52 0.93 1.96
CA THR A 44 -14.77 1.31 0.57
C THR A 44 -16.21 0.96 0.20
N VAL A 45 -16.97 1.92 -0.34
CA VAL A 45 -18.42 1.75 -0.64
C VAL A 45 -18.67 1.35 -2.10
N GLN A 46 -17.64 1.33 -2.94
CA GLN A 46 -17.80 1.23 -4.40
C GLN A 46 -17.69 -0.19 -4.97
N GLY A 47 -17.03 -1.13 -4.29
CA GLY A 47 -16.84 -2.49 -4.78
C GLY A 47 -18.10 -3.35 -4.71
N ARG A 48 -18.41 -4.07 -5.80
CA ARG A 48 -19.55 -5.01 -5.84
C ARG A 48 -19.32 -6.25 -4.97
N TYR A 49 -18.09 -6.75 -4.94
CA TYR A 49 -17.76 -8.04 -4.31
C TYR A 49 -16.76 -7.93 -3.17
N LEU A 50 -15.80 -7.01 -3.29
CA LEU A 50 -14.75 -6.80 -2.31
C LEU A 50 -14.94 -5.43 -1.64
N LEU A 51 -14.46 -5.32 -0.41
CA LEU A 51 -14.29 -4.04 0.27
C LEU A 51 -12.97 -4.03 1.05
N SER A 52 -12.35 -2.86 1.14
CA SER A 52 -11.23 -2.58 2.01
C SER A 52 -11.69 -1.77 3.21
N ASP A 53 -11.24 -2.13 4.40
CA ASP A 53 -11.48 -1.36 5.63
C ASP A 53 -10.32 -0.41 5.97
N GLU A 54 -10.53 0.47 6.95
CA GLU A 54 -9.52 1.41 7.44
C GLU A 54 -8.33 0.76 8.14
N ASN A 55 -8.50 -0.49 8.58
CA ASN A 55 -7.40 -1.28 9.12
C ASN A 55 -6.53 -1.87 8.01
N GLY A 56 -6.94 -1.77 6.74
CA GLY A 56 -6.19 -2.26 5.59
C GLY A 56 -6.46 -3.72 5.25
N TYR A 57 -7.54 -4.32 5.77
CA TYR A 57 -7.97 -5.65 5.33
C TYR A 57 -8.91 -5.56 4.13
N VAL A 58 -8.78 -6.50 3.21
CA VAL A 58 -9.71 -6.69 2.08
C VAL A 58 -10.52 -7.95 2.32
N CYS A 59 -11.83 -7.85 2.20
CA CYS A 59 -12.73 -8.98 2.39
C CYS A 59 -13.92 -8.91 1.44
N ASN A 60 -14.64 -10.03 1.30
CA ASN A 60 -15.89 -10.02 0.56
C ASN A 60 -16.94 -9.18 1.30
N ALA A 61 -17.76 -8.44 0.56
CA ALA A 61 -18.81 -7.60 1.11
C ALA A 61 -19.78 -8.34 2.05
N VAL A 62 -20.02 -9.64 1.82
CA VAL A 62 -20.89 -10.47 2.68
C VAL A 62 -20.22 -10.89 3.99
N SER A 63 -18.88 -10.84 4.05
CA SER A 63 -18.10 -11.29 5.21
C SER A 63 -17.80 -10.18 6.21
N VAL A 64 -18.20 -8.94 5.91
CA VAL A 64 -18.00 -7.79 6.78
C VAL A 64 -18.82 -7.92 8.07
N ASN A 65 -18.24 -7.51 9.20
CA ASN A 65 -18.98 -7.54 10.46
C ASN A 65 -20.13 -6.53 10.44
N SER A 66 -21.35 -6.97 10.75
CA SER A 66 -22.54 -6.12 10.73
C SER A 66 -22.52 -5.01 11.79
N ARG A 67 -21.84 -5.23 12.93
CA ARG A 67 -21.79 -4.28 14.05
C ARG A 67 -20.62 -3.30 13.94
N SER A 68 -19.42 -3.79 13.71
CA SER A 68 -18.21 -2.95 13.61
C SER A 68 -17.95 -2.43 12.19
N ARG A 69 -18.60 -2.99 11.16
CA ARG A 69 -18.33 -2.68 9.74
C ARG A 69 -16.90 -2.96 9.28
N CYS A 70 -16.06 -3.59 10.10
CA CYS A 70 -14.70 -3.96 9.74
C CYS A 70 -14.66 -5.30 9.00
N CYS A 71 -13.63 -5.51 8.19
CA CYS A 71 -13.33 -6.82 7.68
C CYS A 71 -12.86 -7.75 8.80
N PRO A 72 -13.15 -9.06 8.72
CA PRO A 72 -12.54 -10.02 9.63
C PRO A 72 -11.01 -10.00 9.43
N PRO A 73 -10.22 -10.15 10.50
CA PRO A 73 -8.76 -10.19 10.41
C PRO A 73 -8.29 -11.53 9.83
N LYS A 74 -8.61 -11.76 8.55
CA LYS A 74 -8.26 -12.93 7.76
C LYS A 74 -7.48 -12.46 6.53
N GLY A 75 -6.37 -13.14 6.25
CA GLY A 75 -5.48 -12.79 5.14
C GLY A 75 -4.44 -11.72 5.51
N GLU A 76 -3.75 -11.23 4.49
CA GLU A 76 -2.67 -10.26 4.65
C GLU A 76 -3.23 -8.84 4.82
N LYS A 77 -2.68 -8.13 5.82
CA LYS A 77 -2.97 -6.73 6.04
C LYS A 77 -2.21 -5.89 5.01
N PHE A 78 -2.85 -4.87 4.45
CA PHE A 78 -2.30 -4.02 3.39
C PHE A 78 -1.91 -4.80 2.13
N SER A 79 -2.74 -5.77 1.74
CA SER A 79 -2.49 -6.61 0.59
C SER A 79 -2.45 -5.79 -0.70
N CYS A 80 -1.37 -5.95 -1.47
CA CYS A 80 -1.15 -5.33 -2.77
C CYS A 80 -1.41 -6.34 -3.91
N HIS A 81 -2.41 -7.20 -3.77
CA HIS A 81 -2.76 -8.20 -4.78
C HIS A 81 -3.06 -7.51 -6.13
N GLU A 82 -2.42 -7.99 -7.21
CA GLU A 82 -2.53 -7.39 -8.55
C GLU A 82 -2.22 -5.87 -8.58
N CYS A 83 -1.24 -5.45 -7.79
CA CYS A 83 -0.69 -4.09 -7.85
C CYS A 83 0.71 -4.09 -8.46
N ASN A 84 0.94 -3.20 -9.41
CA ASN A 84 2.28 -2.84 -9.84
C ASN A 84 2.87 -1.83 -8.86
N LEU A 85 3.78 -2.29 -8.00
CA LEU A 85 4.39 -1.45 -7.00
C LEU A 85 5.25 -0.33 -7.62
N LEU A 86 5.83 -0.50 -8.82
CA LEU A 86 6.63 0.54 -9.49
C LEU A 86 5.77 1.76 -9.85
N SER A 87 4.63 1.54 -10.50
CA SER A 87 3.68 2.62 -10.83
C SER A 87 2.79 3.03 -9.65
N GLN A 88 2.76 2.22 -8.58
CA GLN A 88 1.83 2.37 -7.45
C GLN A 88 0.37 2.40 -7.94
N CYS A 89 0.10 1.56 -8.93
CA CYS A 89 -1.20 1.37 -9.55
C CYS A 89 -1.63 -0.07 -9.45
N CYS A 90 -2.92 -0.30 -9.29
CA CYS A 90 -3.53 -1.61 -9.16
C CYS A 90 -4.66 -1.79 -10.16
N ASN A 91 -4.96 -3.05 -10.46
CA ASN A 91 -6.10 -3.43 -11.27
C ASN A 91 -7.44 -3.30 -10.50
N SER A 92 -7.40 -3.46 -9.17
CA SER A 92 -8.58 -3.37 -8.30
C SER A 92 -8.49 -2.17 -7.37
N TYR A 93 -9.62 -1.45 -7.24
CA TYR A 93 -9.78 -0.33 -6.33
C TYR A 93 -9.51 -0.71 -4.86
N GLU A 94 -10.07 -1.83 -4.42
CA GLU A 94 -10.00 -2.27 -3.03
C GLU A 94 -8.58 -2.66 -2.63
N TYR A 95 -7.87 -3.36 -3.51
CA TYR A 95 -6.45 -3.67 -3.31
C TYR A 95 -5.57 -2.42 -3.42
N CYS A 96 -5.91 -1.44 -4.28
CA CYS A 96 -5.25 -0.13 -4.26
C CYS A 96 -5.37 0.56 -2.90
N VAL A 97 -6.58 0.61 -2.33
CA VAL A 97 -6.81 1.26 -1.04
C VAL A 97 -6.06 0.53 0.07
N SER A 98 -6.15 -0.80 0.12
CA SER A 98 -5.43 -1.62 1.10
C SER A 98 -3.91 -1.44 0.99
N CYS A 99 -3.35 -1.52 -0.22
CA CYS A 99 -1.93 -1.33 -0.47
C CYS A 99 -1.44 0.07 -0.10
N CYS A 100 -2.24 1.11 -0.44
CA CYS A 100 -1.93 2.50 -0.11
C CYS A 100 -1.87 2.75 1.40
N LEU A 101 -2.68 2.06 2.20
CA LEU A 101 -2.67 2.19 3.65
C LEU A 101 -1.38 1.66 4.30
N ASN A 102 -0.54 0.93 3.56
CA ASN A 102 0.73 0.43 4.06
C ASN A 102 1.66 1.59 4.47
N PRO A 103 2.07 1.68 5.75
CA PRO A 103 2.98 2.74 6.22
C PRO A 103 4.34 2.73 5.52
N ALA A 104 4.77 1.58 4.96
CA ALA A 104 6.01 1.47 4.20
C ALA A 104 5.93 2.15 2.82
N LEU A 105 4.72 2.33 2.27
CA LEU A 105 4.50 2.96 0.98
C LEU A 105 4.00 4.41 1.11
N THR A 106 3.21 4.68 2.15
CA THR A 106 2.53 5.96 2.33
C THR A 106 2.79 6.55 3.72
N SER A 107 3.48 7.68 3.77
CA SER A 107 3.74 8.41 5.02
C SER A 107 2.52 9.21 5.46
N LYS A 108 2.02 8.92 6.67
CA LYS A 108 0.89 9.60 7.31
C LYS A 108 1.06 11.12 7.38
N GLU A 109 2.25 11.60 7.70
CA GLU A 109 2.54 13.03 7.85
C GLU A 109 2.45 13.79 6.53
N GLN A 110 2.84 13.13 5.44
CA GLN A 110 2.81 13.70 4.10
C GLN A 110 1.37 13.74 3.59
N VAL A 111 0.59 12.69 3.84
CA VAL A 111 -0.81 12.57 3.44
C VAL A 111 -1.70 13.62 4.08
N LEU A 112 -1.58 13.86 5.40
CA LEU A 112 -2.45 14.80 6.11
C LEU A 112 -2.23 16.26 5.70
N LYS A 113 -1.06 16.56 5.11
CA LYS A 113 -0.73 17.88 4.55
C LYS A 113 -1.19 18.05 3.11
N MET A 114 -1.64 16.97 2.44
CA MET A 114 -2.09 17.03 1.06
C MET A 114 -3.53 17.52 0.94
N LYS A 115 -3.76 18.36 -0.07
CA LYS A 115 -5.09 18.85 -0.43
C LYS A 115 -5.80 17.81 -1.29
N VAL A 116 -7.12 17.70 -1.11
CA VAL A 116 -7.99 16.77 -1.85
C VAL A 116 -8.07 17.12 -3.34
N ALA A 117 -7.85 18.40 -3.70
CA ALA A 117 -7.90 18.89 -5.08
C ALA A 117 -6.93 20.05 -5.33
N LYS A 118 -6.74 20.41 -6.61
CA LYS A 118 -5.87 21.51 -7.08
C LYS A 118 -6.26 22.94 -6.61
N PRO A 119 -7.54 23.30 -6.33
CA PRO A 119 -7.87 24.66 -5.90
C PRO A 119 -7.20 25.02 -4.57
N ALA A 120 -6.84 26.30 -4.40
CA ALA A 120 -6.22 26.78 -3.17
C ALA A 120 -7.12 26.58 -1.91
N THR A 121 -8.44 26.56 -2.11
CA THR A 121 -9.50 26.35 -1.10
C THR A 121 -9.82 24.87 -0.82
N ALA A 122 -9.13 23.93 -1.48
CA ALA A 122 -9.41 22.51 -1.31
C ALA A 122 -9.09 22.04 0.12
N ARG A 123 -10.05 21.32 0.72
CA ARG A 123 -9.92 20.69 2.03
C ARG A 123 -8.78 19.66 2.03
N THR A 124 -8.17 19.43 3.18
CA THR A 124 -7.21 18.33 3.39
C THR A 124 -7.94 17.04 3.72
N TYR A 125 -7.25 15.91 3.56
CA TYR A 125 -7.76 14.62 3.98
C TYR A 125 -7.76 14.51 5.51
N THR A 126 -8.84 13.95 6.07
CA THR A 126 -9.02 13.78 7.52
C THR A 126 -8.31 12.54 8.06
N SER A 127 -8.09 11.53 7.22
CA SER A 127 -7.33 10.33 7.57
C SER A 127 -6.58 9.77 6.36
N VAL A 128 -5.63 8.84 6.62
CA VAL A 128 -4.92 8.11 5.55
C VAL A 128 -5.89 7.26 4.73
N PHE A 129 -6.92 6.72 5.36
CA PHE A 129 -7.98 5.99 4.66
C PHE A 129 -8.69 6.88 3.64
N ASP A 130 -9.11 8.09 4.03
CA ASP A 130 -9.82 9.00 3.13
C ASP A 130 -8.92 9.46 1.97
N TYR A 131 -7.61 9.59 2.22
CA TYR A 131 -6.60 9.84 1.18
C TYR A 131 -6.54 8.69 0.18
N CYS A 132 -6.31 7.47 0.66
CA CYS A 132 -6.18 6.30 -0.19
C CYS A 132 -7.47 6.03 -0.98
N ALA A 133 -8.62 6.08 -0.30
CA ALA A 133 -9.92 5.93 -0.93
C ALA A 133 -10.19 6.98 -2.00
N GLY A 134 -9.74 8.22 -1.80
CA GLY A 134 -9.87 9.30 -2.77
C GLY A 134 -8.92 9.18 -3.96
N ARG A 135 -7.63 8.88 -3.72
CA ARG A 135 -6.60 8.80 -4.77
C ARG A 135 -6.80 7.59 -5.68
N CYS A 136 -7.05 6.42 -5.10
CA CYS A 136 -7.29 5.19 -5.85
C CYS A 136 -8.55 5.24 -6.73
N ARG A 137 -9.48 6.16 -6.45
CA ARG A 137 -10.77 6.21 -7.13
C ARG A 137 -10.59 6.59 -8.60
N HIS A 138 -10.01 7.74 -8.89
CA HIS A 138 -9.74 8.18 -10.27
C HIS A 138 -8.41 8.97 -10.29
N SER A 139 -7.45 8.49 -11.08
CA SER A 139 -6.18 9.17 -11.34
C SER A 139 -6.25 9.83 -12.71
N SER A 140 -6.02 11.14 -12.80
CA SER A 140 -5.91 11.83 -14.10
C SER A 140 -4.72 11.33 -14.92
N GLU A 141 -3.76 10.73 -14.25
CA GLU A 141 -2.52 10.18 -14.78
C GLU A 141 -2.70 8.78 -15.37
N SER A 142 -3.87 8.14 -15.19
CA SER A 142 -4.19 6.81 -15.71
C SER A 142 -5.10 6.83 -16.94
N VAL A 143 -5.45 8.01 -17.46
CA VAL A 143 -6.33 8.19 -18.63
C VAL A 143 -5.60 8.80 -19.84
N VAL A 144 -5.78 8.22 -21.01
CA VAL A 144 -5.42 8.73 -22.35
C VAL A 144 -6.66 9.33 -22.99
N HIS A 145 -6.55 10.56 -23.51
CA HIS A 145 -7.65 11.26 -24.21
C HIS A 145 -8.97 11.25 -23.41
N GLU A 146 -8.88 11.54 -22.11
CA GLU A 146 -9.98 11.73 -21.14
C GLU A 146 -10.93 10.53 -20.92
N ASN A 147 -10.92 9.49 -21.75
CA ASN A 147 -11.91 8.40 -21.72
C ASN A 147 -11.35 6.97 -21.93
N ALA A 148 -10.04 6.80 -22.17
CA ALA A 148 -9.43 5.47 -22.27
C ALA A 148 -8.38 5.28 -21.17
N TYR A 149 -8.38 4.16 -20.46
CA TYR A 149 -7.32 3.88 -19.49
C TYR A 149 -6.01 3.51 -20.21
N ILE A 150 -4.88 4.00 -19.71
CA ILE A 150 -3.53 3.67 -20.24
C ILE A 150 -3.26 2.16 -20.13
N SER A 151 -3.81 1.54 -19.09
CA SER A 151 -3.56 0.15 -18.72
C SER A 151 -4.70 -0.36 -17.85
N ASP A 152 -4.82 -1.68 -17.71
CA ASP A 152 -5.68 -2.33 -16.71
C ASP A 152 -5.34 -1.86 -15.28
N PHE A 153 -4.11 -1.44 -15.01
CA PHE A 153 -3.70 -0.82 -13.74
C PHE A 153 -4.08 0.67 -13.67
N HIS A 154 -5.35 0.97 -13.41
CA HIS A 154 -5.90 2.33 -13.45
C HIS A 154 -6.23 2.92 -12.06
N HIS A 155 -6.13 2.13 -10.99
CA HIS A 155 -6.29 2.62 -9.62
C HIS A 155 -4.93 2.94 -9.02
N CYS A 156 -4.55 4.22 -8.95
CA CYS A 156 -3.22 4.65 -8.52
C CYS A 156 -3.25 5.47 -7.22
N PHE A 157 -2.22 5.34 -6.39
CA PHE A 157 -2.10 6.07 -5.12
C PHE A 157 -0.79 6.84 -4.96
N SER A 158 -0.02 7.00 -6.04
CA SER A 158 1.24 7.73 -6.02
C SER A 158 1.07 9.17 -5.51
N LEU A 159 2.03 9.61 -4.69
CA LEU A 159 2.07 10.98 -4.20
C LEU A 159 2.44 11.92 -5.36
N PRO A 160 1.76 13.06 -5.55
CA PRO A 160 2.15 14.06 -6.55
C PRO A 160 3.59 14.51 -6.29
N SER A 161 4.46 14.28 -7.26
CA SER A 161 5.87 14.61 -7.23
C SER A 161 6.08 16.12 -7.42
N ASN A 162 5.97 16.89 -6.34
CA ASN A 162 6.76 18.11 -6.24
C ASN A 162 8.11 17.74 -5.65
N SER A 163 9.15 17.76 -6.48
CA SER A 163 10.56 17.40 -6.24
C SER A 163 10.94 15.93 -6.50
N SER A 164 11.96 15.81 -7.33
CA SER A 164 12.73 14.64 -7.75
C SER A 164 13.38 13.83 -6.61
N TRP A 165 13.00 14.05 -5.34
CA TRP A 165 13.75 13.57 -4.17
C TRP A 165 13.19 12.31 -3.51
N LYS A 166 11.96 11.87 -3.84
CA LYS A 166 11.33 10.68 -3.22
C LYS A 166 11.53 9.35 -3.94
N ASN A 167 12.06 9.36 -5.16
CA ASN A 167 12.43 8.12 -5.85
C ASN A 167 13.60 7.43 -5.14
N SER A 168 14.47 8.17 -4.43
CA SER A 168 15.62 7.56 -3.74
C SER A 168 15.22 6.65 -2.58
N THR A 169 14.30 7.09 -1.71
CA THR A 169 13.95 6.33 -0.48
C THR A 169 13.18 5.05 -0.75
N LEU A 170 12.29 5.03 -1.76
CA LEU A 170 11.58 3.81 -2.16
C LEU A 170 12.49 2.82 -2.87
N ILE A 171 13.42 3.30 -3.71
CA ILE A 171 14.42 2.45 -4.37
C ILE A 171 15.40 1.89 -3.35
N GLU A 172 15.84 2.68 -2.37
CA GLU A 172 16.66 2.24 -1.24
C GLU A 172 15.96 1.14 -0.42
N ALA A 173 14.66 1.30 -0.12
CA ALA A 173 13.88 0.25 0.54
C ALA A 173 13.76 -1.03 -0.31
N ARG A 174 13.64 -0.91 -1.63
CA ARG A 174 13.53 -2.07 -2.55
C ARG A 174 14.84 -2.79 -2.79
N LEU A 175 15.97 -2.08 -2.70
CA LEU A 175 17.32 -2.62 -2.80
C LEU A 175 17.94 -2.93 -1.44
N ASN A 176 17.15 -2.91 -0.36
CA ASN A 176 17.64 -3.27 0.96
C ASN A 176 18.22 -4.70 0.97
N GLY A 177 19.47 -4.84 1.44
CA GLY A 177 20.21 -6.11 1.43
C GLY A 177 20.70 -6.57 0.05
N ILE A 178 20.60 -5.74 -0.99
CA ILE A 178 21.07 -6.04 -2.35
C ILE A 178 22.33 -5.24 -2.65
N ASN A 179 23.40 -5.94 -3.02
CA ASN A 179 24.62 -5.36 -3.55
C ASN A 179 24.48 -5.20 -5.08
N VAL A 180 24.39 -3.96 -5.55
CA VAL A 180 24.30 -3.67 -6.98
C VAL A 180 25.71 -3.61 -7.57
N VAL A 181 26.01 -4.50 -8.51
CA VAL A 181 27.36 -4.69 -9.07
C VAL A 181 27.34 -4.53 -10.58
N VAL A 182 28.30 -3.80 -11.13
CA VAL A 182 28.52 -3.73 -12.58
C VAL A 182 29.44 -4.87 -13.00
N GLY A 183 28.97 -5.73 -13.90
CA GLY A 183 29.74 -6.84 -14.46
C GLY A 183 30.82 -6.40 -15.45
N ARG A 184 31.75 -7.32 -15.76
CA ARG A 184 32.64 -7.15 -16.91
C ARG A 184 31.88 -7.41 -18.21
N GLN A 185 32.49 -7.02 -19.31
CA GLN A 185 31.95 -7.23 -20.63
C GLN A 185 31.73 -8.73 -20.88
N GLY A 186 30.54 -9.10 -21.35
CA GLY A 186 30.21 -10.49 -21.66
C GLY A 186 29.91 -11.39 -20.45
N GLU A 187 29.85 -10.85 -19.23
CA GLU A 187 29.51 -11.65 -18.05
C GLU A 187 28.00 -11.68 -17.76
N SER A 188 27.53 -12.84 -17.30
CA SER A 188 26.19 -13.00 -16.72
C SER A 188 26.15 -12.48 -15.28
N CYS A 189 24.97 -12.14 -14.76
CA CYS A 189 24.84 -11.76 -13.35
C CYS A 189 25.14 -12.93 -12.40
N ASN A 190 24.87 -14.18 -12.81
CA ASN A 190 25.25 -15.35 -12.03
C ASN A 190 26.77 -15.45 -11.84
N SER A 191 27.56 -15.25 -12.89
CA SER A 191 29.02 -15.22 -12.77
C SER A 191 29.51 -14.04 -11.92
N VAL A 192 28.93 -12.85 -12.12
CA VAL A 192 29.31 -11.62 -11.38
C VAL A 192 29.08 -11.80 -9.89
N CYS A 193 27.89 -12.24 -9.47
CA CYS A 193 27.57 -12.41 -8.05
C CYS A 193 28.39 -13.56 -7.43
N LYS A 194 28.55 -14.67 -8.15
CA LYS A 194 29.34 -15.82 -7.67
C LYS A 194 30.80 -15.46 -7.40
N SER A 195 31.40 -14.59 -8.20
CA SER A 195 32.76 -14.09 -7.99
C SER A 195 32.96 -13.35 -6.66
N ARG A 196 31.85 -12.89 -6.05
CA ARG A 196 31.80 -12.18 -4.77
C ARG A 196 31.24 -13.03 -3.63
N GLY A 197 31.02 -14.33 -3.85
CA GLY A 197 30.41 -15.22 -2.87
C GLY A 197 28.91 -14.96 -2.65
N GLN A 198 28.24 -14.31 -3.61
CA GLN A 198 26.82 -13.96 -3.56
C GLN A 198 26.03 -14.67 -4.66
N LEU A 199 24.70 -14.64 -4.58
CA LEU A 199 23.80 -15.14 -5.62
C LEU A 199 23.10 -13.98 -6.32
N CYS A 200 22.79 -14.17 -7.61
CA CYS A 200 21.96 -13.23 -8.33
C CYS A 200 20.53 -13.29 -7.80
N VAL A 201 19.88 -12.13 -7.69
CA VAL A 201 18.51 -12.01 -7.16
C VAL A 201 17.55 -11.59 -8.28
N PRO A 202 16.90 -12.54 -8.99
CA PRO A 202 16.19 -12.25 -10.25
C PRO A 202 15.06 -11.24 -10.11
N ASN A 203 14.29 -11.29 -9.02
CA ASN A 203 13.17 -10.38 -8.77
C ASN A 203 13.60 -8.91 -8.57
N LYS A 204 14.91 -8.65 -8.38
CA LYS A 204 15.47 -7.30 -8.27
C LYS A 204 15.94 -6.74 -9.60
N LEU A 205 16.06 -7.56 -10.66
CA LEU A 205 16.38 -7.08 -12.00
C LEU A 205 15.34 -6.08 -12.51
N ALA A 206 14.05 -6.31 -12.21
CA ALA A 206 12.98 -5.38 -12.58
C ALA A 206 13.12 -3.99 -11.93
N VAL A 207 13.73 -3.93 -10.74
CA VAL A 207 14.03 -2.66 -10.07
C VAL A 207 15.21 -1.98 -10.75
N LEU A 208 16.25 -2.73 -11.13
CA LEU A 208 17.43 -2.18 -11.82
C LEU A 208 17.17 -1.80 -13.28
N ASN A 209 16.13 -2.38 -13.90
CA ASN A 209 15.73 -2.15 -15.28
C ASN A 209 14.99 -0.82 -15.47
N ASN A 210 15.60 0.27 -15.02
CA ASN A 210 15.13 1.63 -15.17
C ASN A 210 16.32 2.53 -15.50
N CYS A 211 16.16 3.41 -16.48
CA CYS A 211 17.26 4.23 -16.96
C CYS A 211 17.94 5.07 -15.87
N ASP A 212 17.15 5.71 -15.01
CA ASP A 212 17.66 6.58 -13.95
C ASP A 212 18.52 5.80 -12.96
N ILE A 213 18.18 4.53 -12.74
CA ILE A 213 18.95 3.63 -11.88
C ILE A 213 20.21 3.18 -12.59
N ILE A 214 20.13 2.79 -13.87
CA ILE A 214 21.31 2.37 -14.64
C ILE A 214 22.36 3.50 -14.68
N GLN A 215 21.92 4.73 -14.96
CA GLN A 215 22.77 5.94 -15.00
C GLN A 215 23.41 6.28 -13.65
N LYS A 216 22.87 5.80 -12.53
CA LYS A 216 23.49 5.97 -11.21
C LYS A 216 24.76 5.13 -11.05
N TYR A 217 24.87 4.01 -11.76
CA TYR A 217 25.99 3.06 -11.65
C TYR A 217 26.87 3.01 -12.90
N MET A 218 26.36 3.47 -14.05
CA MET A 218 27.01 3.41 -15.36
C MET A 218 27.06 4.81 -15.98
N SER A 219 28.01 5.03 -16.89
CA SER A 219 28.20 6.37 -17.47
C SER A 219 27.14 6.73 -18.51
N CYS A 220 26.63 5.75 -19.26
CA CYS A 220 25.57 5.91 -20.26
C CYS A 220 25.78 7.12 -21.19
N LYS A 221 27.03 7.38 -21.62
CA LYS A 221 27.39 8.58 -22.40
C LYS A 221 26.68 8.70 -23.75
N GLY A 222 26.06 7.63 -24.22
CA GLY A 222 25.16 7.65 -25.37
C GLY A 222 23.76 8.09 -24.96
N SER A 223 22.81 7.16 -25.00
CA SER A 223 21.40 7.37 -24.67
C SER A 223 20.83 6.20 -23.87
N CYS A 224 19.55 6.26 -23.52
CA CYS A 224 18.84 5.14 -22.90
C CYS A 224 17.84 4.54 -23.87
N LEU A 225 18.02 3.26 -24.20
CA LEU A 225 17.30 2.61 -25.28
C LEU A 225 16.59 1.35 -24.78
N SER A 226 15.36 1.17 -25.25
CA SER A 226 14.60 -0.06 -25.04
C SER A 226 15.09 -1.14 -26.01
N SER A 227 15.35 -2.35 -25.52
CA SER A 227 15.79 -3.50 -26.33
C SER A 227 15.25 -4.85 -25.81
N VAL A 228 15.39 -5.88 -26.64
CA VAL A 228 14.78 -7.22 -26.44
C VAL A 228 15.82 -8.30 -26.08
N GLY A 229 16.98 -7.90 -25.56
CA GLY A 229 18.07 -8.79 -25.16
C GLY A 229 17.94 -9.32 -23.72
N SER A 230 18.38 -10.56 -23.52
CA SER A 230 18.42 -11.18 -22.18
C SER A 230 19.48 -10.57 -21.25
N ASP A 231 20.41 -9.78 -21.81
CA ASP A 231 21.51 -9.13 -21.11
C ASP A 231 21.10 -7.81 -20.44
N GLN A 232 19.91 -7.27 -20.72
CA GLN A 232 19.42 -6.09 -20.01
C GLN A 232 19.17 -6.38 -18.52
N PRO A 233 19.29 -5.38 -17.62
CA PRO A 233 19.81 -4.02 -17.87
C PRO A 233 21.34 -3.97 -18.03
N ALA A 234 21.83 -3.18 -19.00
CA ALA A 234 23.26 -3.13 -19.31
C ALA A 234 23.70 -1.81 -19.96
N GLU A 235 25.01 -1.53 -19.96
CA GLU A 235 25.65 -0.48 -20.78
C GLU A 235 26.40 -1.15 -21.94
N VAL A 236 26.23 -0.62 -23.15
CA VAL A 236 26.98 -1.03 -24.33
C VAL A 236 28.40 -0.48 -24.23
N VAL A 237 29.40 -1.33 -24.40
CA VAL A 237 30.82 -0.92 -24.34
C VAL A 237 31.18 0.05 -25.47
N TYR A 238 32.15 0.93 -25.24
CA TYR A 238 32.53 1.99 -26.18
C TYR A 238 33.19 1.48 -27.46
N ASP A 239 33.82 0.31 -27.42
CA ASP A 239 34.46 -0.37 -28.55
C ASP A 239 33.50 -1.25 -29.35
N ALA A 240 32.22 -1.27 -28.99
CA ALA A 240 31.21 -2.00 -29.75
C ALA A 240 31.02 -1.41 -31.17
N PRO A 241 30.57 -2.21 -32.14
CA PRO A 241 30.13 -1.71 -33.43
C PRO A 241 29.10 -0.58 -33.32
N MET A 242 29.21 0.43 -34.19
CA MET A 242 28.36 1.63 -34.15
C MET A 242 26.85 1.34 -34.19
N HIS A 243 26.43 0.28 -34.91
CA HIS A 243 25.03 -0.12 -35.01
C HIS A 243 24.44 -0.66 -33.70
N LEU A 244 25.27 -0.96 -32.70
CA LEU A 244 24.84 -1.37 -31.36
C LEU A 244 24.72 -0.20 -30.37
N ASN A 245 24.92 1.04 -30.83
CA ASN A 245 24.88 2.27 -30.03
C ASN A 245 25.87 2.28 -28.85
N PRO A 246 27.19 2.27 -29.11
CA PRO A 246 28.22 2.27 -28.07
C PRO A 246 28.01 3.34 -27.00
N GLY A 247 28.19 2.99 -25.73
CA GLY A 247 27.98 3.87 -24.59
C GLY A 247 26.52 4.13 -24.22
N SER A 248 25.55 3.53 -24.93
CA SER A 248 24.13 3.62 -24.55
C SER A 248 23.79 2.60 -23.47
N CYS A 249 22.85 2.95 -22.60
CA CYS A 249 22.28 2.07 -21.60
C CYS A 249 21.00 1.42 -22.15
N LEU A 250 20.86 0.13 -21.91
CA LEU A 250 19.82 -0.72 -22.43
C LEU A 250 18.93 -1.20 -21.29
N TYR A 251 17.62 -1.05 -21.47
CA TYR A 251 16.60 -1.63 -20.61
C TYR A 251 15.60 -2.40 -21.49
N THR A 252 14.80 -3.27 -20.88
CA THR A 252 13.75 -3.99 -21.61
C THR A 252 12.35 -3.59 -21.14
N GLU A 253 11.41 -3.44 -22.06
CA GLU A 253 9.98 -3.30 -21.71
C GLU A 253 9.35 -4.62 -21.29
N THR A 254 9.96 -5.75 -21.66
CA THR A 254 9.43 -7.10 -21.40
C THR A 254 10.05 -7.67 -20.14
N VAL A 255 9.44 -7.41 -18.98
CA VAL A 255 9.96 -7.83 -17.66
C VAL A 255 10.21 -9.34 -17.55
N SER A 256 9.44 -10.16 -18.27
CA SER A 256 9.62 -11.63 -18.29
C SER A 256 10.92 -12.09 -18.99
N MET A 257 11.60 -11.22 -19.74
CA MET A 257 12.88 -11.52 -20.38
C MET A 257 14.09 -11.28 -19.46
N LEU A 258 13.90 -10.63 -18.31
CA LEU A 258 14.98 -10.37 -17.36
C LEU A 258 15.48 -11.68 -16.76
N SER A 259 16.76 -11.97 -16.96
CA SER A 259 17.40 -13.21 -16.49
C SER A 259 18.78 -12.97 -15.90
N CYS A 260 19.13 -13.72 -14.86
CA CYS A 260 20.48 -13.71 -14.30
C CYS A 260 21.52 -14.39 -15.21
N ASP A 261 21.09 -15.29 -16.10
CA ASP A 261 21.95 -16.05 -17.02
C ASP A 261 22.28 -15.29 -18.30
N GLY A 262 21.48 -14.27 -18.65
CA GLY A 262 21.69 -13.47 -19.86
C GLY A 262 23.08 -12.84 -19.89
N LEU A 263 23.66 -12.79 -21.08
CA LEU A 263 24.96 -12.17 -21.32
C LEU A 263 25.05 -11.74 -22.78
N HIS A 264 25.88 -10.73 -23.05
CA HIS A 264 26.15 -10.30 -24.42
C HIS A 264 27.57 -9.76 -24.54
N GLN A 265 28.26 -10.11 -25.62
CA GLN A 265 29.68 -9.83 -25.81
C GLN A 265 30.04 -8.34 -25.84
N HIS A 266 29.06 -7.46 -26.12
CA HIS A 266 29.24 -6.01 -26.22
C HIS A 266 28.55 -5.22 -25.10
N THR A 267 28.11 -5.88 -24.03
CA THR A 267 27.45 -5.18 -22.93
C THR A 267 28.04 -5.56 -21.58
N ARG A 268 27.91 -4.64 -20.64
CA ARG A 268 28.24 -4.81 -19.23
C ARG A 268 26.96 -4.71 -18.42
N ARG A 269 26.61 -5.79 -17.72
CA ARG A 269 25.33 -5.90 -17.02
C ARG A 269 25.34 -5.21 -15.66
N LEU A 270 24.18 -4.70 -15.24
CA LEU A 270 23.94 -4.23 -13.88
C LEU A 270 23.23 -5.32 -13.08
N CYS A 271 23.91 -5.87 -12.07
CA CYS A 271 23.52 -7.11 -11.43
C CYS A 271 23.14 -6.91 -9.95
N PRO A 272 21.98 -7.45 -9.50
CA PRO A 272 21.61 -7.47 -8.10
C PRO A 272 22.15 -8.73 -7.42
N CYS A 273 23.11 -8.59 -6.53
CA CYS A 273 23.74 -9.69 -5.80
C CYS A 273 23.35 -9.66 -4.31
N ALA A 274 23.06 -10.81 -3.71
CA ALA A 274 22.88 -10.96 -2.26
C ALA A 274 23.60 -12.20 -1.76
#